data_AF-A0A644XI13-F1
#
_entry.id   AF-A0A644XI13-F1
#
_cell.length_a   1.000
_cell.length_b   1.000
_cell.length_c   1.000
_cell.angle_alpha   90.00
_cell.angle_beta   90.00
_cell.angle_gamma   90.00
#
_symmetry.space_group_name_H-M   'P 1'
#
loop_
_entity.id
_entity.type
_entity.pdbx_description
1 polymer ?
#
loop_
_entity_poly.entity_id
_entity_poly.type
_entity_poly.pdbx_seq_one_letter_code
_entity_poly.pdbx_strand_id
1 'polypeptide(L)'
;MDQPKAKQESAPKGMEREDAVLAEIRSVNDLIENPELSRKIDRIGEITGKIFAYLRENPDKEDQLRSFLSYYLPTTLKVLRAYAQMESQDVEGENITATKARIEGMMDKVVEGFEAQLDKLFQNNAMDITSDVAVLEQMLKSDGLSQGDGLQLGG
;
A
#
# COMPACT_ATOMS: atom_id res chain seq x y z
N MET A 1 -38.70 22.32 -11.52
CA MET A 1 -37.37 22.35 -10.87
C MET A 1 -36.63 21.12 -11.34
N ASP A 2 -35.88 21.26 -12.43
CA ASP A 2 -34.96 20.22 -12.90
C ASP A 2 -33.81 20.11 -11.91
N GLN A 3 -33.78 19.01 -11.17
CA GLN A 3 -32.60 18.63 -10.39
C GLN A 3 -31.56 18.08 -11.37
N PRO A 4 -30.33 18.61 -11.40
CA PRO A 4 -29.26 18.01 -12.18
C PRO A 4 -28.88 16.69 -11.51
N LYS A 5 -29.17 15.56 -12.17
CA LYS A 5 -28.59 14.26 -11.83
C LYS A 5 -27.07 14.41 -11.87
N ALA A 6 -26.44 14.36 -10.70
CA ALA A 6 -25.00 14.20 -10.58
C ALA A 6 -24.58 13.01 -11.44
N LYS A 7 -23.76 13.31 -12.44
CA LYS A 7 -23.15 12.33 -13.33
C LYS A 7 -22.29 11.44 -12.43
N GLN A 8 -22.73 10.21 -12.17
CA GLN A 8 -21.84 9.17 -11.64
C GLN A 8 -20.77 8.96 -12.71
N GLU A 9 -19.65 9.64 -12.51
CA GLU A 9 -18.40 9.38 -13.21
C GLU A 9 -17.96 8.00 -12.70
N SER A 10 -18.36 6.96 -13.43
CA SER A 10 -17.96 5.59 -13.13
C SER A 10 -16.44 5.57 -13.03
N ALA A 11 -15.92 5.27 -11.83
CA ALA A 11 -14.49 5.21 -11.62
C ALA A 11 -13.90 4.19 -12.62
N PRO A 12 -12.67 4.40 -13.12
CA PRO A 12 -12.04 3.42 -14.00
C PRO A 12 -12.08 2.03 -13.35
N LYS A 13 -12.34 0.97 -14.13
CA LYS A 13 -12.63 -0.40 -13.64
C LYS A 13 -11.63 -1.00 -12.63
N GLY A 14 -10.43 -0.44 -12.51
CA GLY A 14 -9.45 -0.78 -11.46
C GLY A 14 -9.71 -0.07 -10.12
N MET A 15 -10.12 1.19 -10.14
CA MET A 15 -10.34 2.04 -8.96
C MET A 15 -11.57 1.57 -8.15
N GLU A 16 -12.61 1.05 -8.80
CA GLU A 16 -13.76 0.43 -8.11
C GLU A 16 -13.34 -0.79 -7.27
N ARG A 17 -12.30 -1.53 -7.72
CA ARG A 17 -11.76 -2.66 -6.96
C ARG A 17 -10.89 -2.21 -5.79
N GLU A 18 -10.09 -1.16 -5.99
CA GLU A 18 -9.26 -0.56 -4.94
C GLU A 18 -10.11 -0.04 -3.78
N ASP A 19 -11.15 0.73 -4.10
CA ASP A 19 -12.08 1.29 -3.11
C ASP A 19 -12.85 0.20 -2.37
N ALA A 20 -13.28 -0.85 -3.08
CA ALA A 20 -13.94 -2.00 -2.47
C ALA A 20 -13.03 -2.72 -1.46
N VAL A 21 -11.74 -2.87 -1.77
CA VAL A 21 -10.76 -3.48 -0.88
C VAL A 21 -10.53 -2.61 0.36
N LEU A 22 -10.36 -1.30 0.20
CA LEU A 22 -10.21 -0.38 1.35
C LEU A 22 -11.48 -0.34 2.21
N ALA A 23 -12.66 -0.45 1.60
CA ALA A 23 -13.92 -0.57 2.31
C ALA A 23 -14.02 -1.91 3.06
N GLU A 24 -13.55 -3.01 2.48
CA GLU A 24 -13.48 -4.32 3.16
C GLU A 24 -12.55 -4.25 4.38
N ILE A 25 -11.36 -3.64 4.26
CA ILE A 25 -10.44 -3.47 5.39
C ILE A 25 -11.13 -2.71 6.54
N ARG A 26 -11.79 -1.58 6.24
CA ARG A 26 -12.54 -0.81 7.25
C ARG A 26 -13.66 -1.63 7.87
N SER A 27 -14.47 -2.29 7.05
CA SER A 27 -15.57 -3.12 7.53
C SER A 27 -15.10 -4.28 8.40
N VAL A 28 -13.93 -4.86 8.12
CA VAL A 28 -13.34 -5.90 8.97
C VAL A 28 -12.83 -5.28 10.27
N ASN A 29 -12.22 -4.09 10.22
CA ASN A 29 -11.77 -3.39 11.42
C ASN A 29 -12.92 -3.03 12.36
N ASP A 30 -14.06 -2.59 11.82
CA ASP A 30 -15.25 -2.22 12.58
C ASP A 30 -15.85 -3.40 13.38
N LEU A 31 -15.48 -4.64 13.04
CA LEU A 31 -15.89 -5.85 13.74
C LEU A 31 -14.91 -6.28 14.86
N ILE A 32 -13.81 -5.56 15.03
CA ILE A 32 -12.74 -5.90 15.97
C ILE A 32 -12.89 -5.03 17.22
N GLU A 33 -13.14 -5.66 18.35
CA GLU A 33 -13.27 -4.98 19.64
C GLU A 33 -11.89 -4.71 20.26
N ASN A 34 -10.89 -5.53 19.93
CA ASN A 34 -9.52 -5.36 20.42
C ASN A 34 -8.87 -4.08 19.84
N PRO A 35 -8.61 -3.04 20.67
CA PRO A 35 -8.12 -1.76 20.18
C PRO A 35 -6.69 -1.83 19.63
N GLU A 36 -5.85 -2.72 20.16
CA GLU A 36 -4.48 -2.90 19.68
C GLU A 36 -4.48 -3.50 18.27
N LEU A 37 -5.29 -4.55 18.07
CA LEU A 37 -5.45 -5.17 16.77
C LEU A 37 -6.09 -4.18 15.78
N SER A 38 -7.10 -3.42 16.22
CA SER A 38 -7.78 -2.43 15.38
C SER A 38 -6.80 -1.38 14.82
N ARG A 39 -5.90 -0.84 15.65
CA ARG A 39 -4.85 0.09 15.20
C ARG A 39 -3.93 -0.52 14.14
N LYS A 40 -3.62 -1.81 14.24
CA LYS A 40 -2.80 -2.52 13.24
C LYS A 40 -3.55 -2.68 11.92
N ILE A 41 -4.87 -2.90 11.96
CA ILE A 41 -5.71 -3.00 10.76
C ILE A 41 -5.85 -1.64 10.08
N ASP A 42 -6.01 -0.56 10.84
CA ASP A 42 -5.98 0.80 10.29
C ASP A 42 -4.66 1.07 9.57
N ARG A 43 -3.53 0.68 10.18
CA ARG A 43 -2.22 0.80 9.56
C ARG A 43 -2.12 0.00 8.25
N ILE A 44 -2.65 -1.23 8.22
CA ILE A 44 -2.75 -2.03 6.98
C ILE A 44 -3.58 -1.29 5.92
N GLY A 45 -4.69 -0.67 6.30
CA GLY A 45 -5.54 0.14 5.42
C GLY A 45 -4.80 1.34 4.85
N GLU A 46 -4.08 2.09 5.68
CA GLU A 46 -3.26 3.23 5.25
C GLU A 46 -2.19 2.80 4.23
N ILE A 47 -1.45 1.73 4.52
CA ILE A 47 -0.39 1.22 3.63
C ILE A 47 -0.98 0.73 2.32
N THR A 48 -2.08 -0.02 2.37
CA THR A 48 -2.78 -0.51 1.18
C THR A 48 -3.26 0.66 0.31
N GLY A 49 -3.78 1.72 0.92
CA GLY A 49 -4.19 2.94 0.20
C GLY A 49 -3.02 3.64 -0.48
N LYS A 50 -1.85 3.70 0.17
CA LYS A 50 -0.62 4.23 -0.44
C LYS A 50 -0.12 3.36 -1.60
N ILE A 51 -0.19 2.04 -1.47
CA ILE A 51 0.16 1.10 -2.54
C ILE A 51 -0.73 1.31 -3.77
N PHE A 52 -2.04 1.44 -3.58
CA PHE A 52 -2.96 1.73 -4.68
C PHE A 52 -2.73 3.10 -5.30
N ALA A 53 -2.47 4.13 -4.49
CA ALA A 53 -2.12 5.45 -5.01
C ALA A 53 -0.86 5.40 -5.89
N TYR A 54 0.17 4.69 -5.44
CA TYR A 54 1.40 4.49 -6.19
C TYR A 54 1.15 3.72 -7.51
N LEU A 55 0.32 2.67 -7.48
CA LEU A 55 -0.02 1.89 -8.67
C LEU A 55 -0.81 2.71 -9.71
N ARG A 56 -1.69 3.62 -9.26
CA ARG A 56 -2.40 4.54 -10.16
C ARG A 56 -1.46 5.49 -10.91
N GLU A 57 -0.39 5.91 -10.25
CA GLU A 57 0.65 6.76 -10.85
C GLU A 57 1.64 5.95 -11.70
N ASN A 58 1.83 4.66 -11.40
CA ASN A 58 2.82 3.78 -12.02
C ASN A 58 2.19 2.42 -12.43
N PRO A 59 1.28 2.39 -13.43
CA PRO A 59 0.54 1.19 -13.79
C PRO A 59 1.41 0.04 -14.30
N ASP A 60 2.62 0.34 -14.80
CA ASP A 60 3.63 -0.65 -15.22
C ASP A 60 4.17 -1.49 -14.05
N LYS A 61 3.95 -1.08 -12.81
CA LYS A 61 4.39 -1.80 -11.61
C LYS A 61 3.34 -2.81 -11.10
N GLU A 62 2.21 -3.01 -11.80
CA GLU A 62 1.15 -3.96 -11.40
C GLU A 62 1.69 -5.38 -11.15
N ASP A 63 2.59 -5.86 -12.02
CA ASP A 63 3.19 -7.19 -11.89
C ASP A 63 3.99 -7.35 -10.58
N GLN A 64 4.62 -6.27 -10.10
CA GLN A 64 5.37 -6.26 -8.84
C GLN A 64 4.45 -6.37 -7.61
N LEU A 65 3.19 -5.97 -7.77
CA LEU A 65 2.15 -6.02 -6.73
C LEU A 65 1.24 -7.24 -6.85
N ARG A 66 1.36 -8.02 -7.93
CA ARG A 66 0.47 -9.14 -8.21
C ARG A 66 0.35 -10.13 -7.05
N SER A 67 1.46 -10.52 -6.43
CA SER A 67 1.46 -11.45 -5.28
C SER A 67 0.82 -10.81 -4.04
N PHE A 68 1.10 -9.54 -3.79
CA PHE A 68 0.50 -8.78 -2.70
C PHE A 68 -1.02 -8.75 -2.82
N LEU A 69 -1.54 -8.37 -3.99
CA LEU A 69 -2.98 -8.23 -4.24
C LEU A 69 -3.72 -9.55 -4.36
N SER A 70 -3.11 -10.58 -4.97
CA SER A 70 -3.79 -11.86 -5.22
C SER A 70 -3.68 -12.86 -4.07
N TYR A 71 -2.71 -12.70 -3.17
CA TYR A 71 -2.45 -13.70 -2.14
C TYR A 71 -2.33 -13.10 -0.74
N TYR A 72 -1.41 -12.16 -0.51
CA TYR A 72 -1.12 -11.69 0.84
C TYR A 72 -2.29 -10.90 1.44
N LEU A 73 -2.80 -9.89 0.72
CA LEU A 73 -3.90 -9.05 1.20
C LEU A 73 -5.21 -9.84 1.43
N PRO A 74 -5.70 -10.67 0.49
CA PRO A 74 -6.87 -11.50 0.73
C PRO A 74 -6.69 -12.48 1.90
N THR A 75 -5.49 -13.01 2.08
CA THR A 75 -5.19 -13.93 3.20
C THR A 75 -5.23 -13.20 4.53
N THR A 76 -4.66 -12.00 4.63
CA THR A 76 -4.74 -11.15 5.82
C THR A 76 -6.20 -10.86 6.19
N LEU A 77 -7.02 -10.44 5.21
CA LEU A 77 -8.45 -10.17 5.42
C LEU A 77 -9.21 -11.41 5.88
N LYS A 78 -8.91 -12.59 5.32
CA LYS A 78 -9.51 -13.85 5.76
C LYS A 78 -9.17 -14.18 7.21
N VAL A 79 -7.93 -13.96 7.64
CA VAL A 79 -7.49 -14.19 9.03
C VAL A 79 -8.19 -13.23 9.99
N LEU A 80 -8.26 -11.95 9.64
CA LEU A 80 -8.94 -10.93 10.46
C LEU A 80 -10.44 -11.19 10.59
N ARG A 81 -11.11 -11.63 9.51
CA ARG A 81 -12.52 -12.05 9.57
C ARG A 81 -12.73 -13.24 10.50
N ALA A 82 -11.82 -14.22 10.47
CA ALA A 82 -11.88 -15.36 11.38
C ALA A 82 -11.70 -14.90 12.85
N TYR A 83 -10.80 -13.95 13.10
CA TYR A 83 -10.64 -13.33 14.42
C TYR A 83 -11.93 -12.65 14.89
N ALA A 84 -12.51 -11.76 14.07
CA ALA A 84 -13.75 -11.07 14.41
C ALA A 84 -14.90 -12.05 14.72
N GLN A 85 -15.01 -13.12 13.92
CA GLN A 85 -15.99 -14.17 14.17
C GLN A 85 -15.75 -14.86 15.53
N MET A 86 -14.50 -15.18 15.87
CA MET A 86 -14.13 -15.77 17.16
C MET A 86 -14.40 -14.81 18.33
N GLU A 87 -14.20 -13.51 18.13
CA GLU A 87 -14.48 -12.49 19.13
C GLU A 87 -15.97 -12.28 19.38
N SER A 88 -16.80 -12.32 18.33
CA SER A 88 -18.27 -12.19 18.44
C SER A 88 -18.96 -13.39 19.11
N GLN A 89 -18.25 -14.51 19.27
CA GLN A 89 -18.78 -15.69 19.94
C GLN A 89 -18.47 -15.56 21.43
N ASP A 90 -19.49 -15.41 22.28
CA ASP A 90 -19.39 -15.44 23.76
C ASP A 90 -18.94 -16.83 24.33
N VAL A 91 -18.26 -17.64 23.52
CA VAL A 91 -17.78 -18.97 23.89
C VAL A 91 -16.27 -18.91 24.06
N GLU A 92 -15.84 -18.77 25.31
CA GLU A 92 -14.41 -18.83 25.67
C GLU A 92 -13.95 -20.29 25.82
N GLY A 93 -13.59 -20.92 24.70
CA GLY A 93 -12.85 -22.17 24.70
C GLY A 93 -11.33 -21.92 24.68
N GLU A 94 -10.54 -22.73 25.39
CA GLU A 94 -9.07 -22.61 25.45
C GLU A 94 -8.41 -22.51 24.05
N ASN A 95 -8.94 -23.25 23.08
CA ASN A 95 -8.49 -23.23 21.69
C ASN A 95 -8.81 -21.90 20.96
N ILE A 96 -9.93 -21.26 21.26
CA ILE A 96 -10.34 -19.98 20.67
C ILE A 96 -9.41 -18.88 21.18
N THR A 97 -9.21 -18.81 22.50
CA THR A 97 -8.31 -17.83 23.12
C THR A 97 -6.88 -17.96 22.59
N ALA A 98 -6.34 -19.19 22.50
CA ALA A 98 -5.01 -19.44 21.95
C ALA A 98 -4.89 -19.02 20.48
N THR A 99 -5.94 -19.24 19.68
CA THR A 99 -5.96 -18.85 18.27
C THR A 99 -6.02 -17.34 18.10
N LYS A 100 -6.85 -16.63 18.87
CA LYS A 100 -6.92 -15.16 18.88
C LYS A 100 -5.55 -14.55 19.21
N ALA A 101 -4.91 -15.01 20.29
CA ALA A 101 -3.58 -14.52 20.69
C ALA A 101 -2.51 -14.76 19.61
N ARG A 102 -2.56 -15.91 18.91
CA ARG A 102 -1.65 -16.20 17.81
C ARG A 102 -1.85 -15.24 16.63
N ILE A 103 -3.08 -14.88 16.31
CA ILE A 103 -3.38 -13.91 15.25
C ILE A 103 -2.89 -12.51 15.65
N GLU A 104 -3.17 -12.08 16.87
CA GLU A 104 -2.71 -10.78 17.41
C GLU A 104 -1.19 -10.63 17.33
N GLY A 105 -0.46 -11.67 17.75
CA GLY A 105 1.01 -11.67 17.70
C GLY A 105 1.60 -11.86 16.30
N MET A 106 0.83 -12.40 15.35
CA MET A 106 1.25 -12.46 13.94
C MET A 106 1.04 -11.11 13.24
N MET A 107 0.06 -10.32 13.68
CA MET A 107 -0.34 -9.11 12.96
C MET A 107 0.76 -8.06 12.88
N ASP A 108 1.66 -7.99 13.86
CA ASP A 108 2.83 -7.09 13.79
C ASP A 108 3.70 -7.39 12.57
N LYS A 109 3.98 -8.67 12.31
CA LYS A 109 4.76 -9.11 11.14
C LYS A 109 4.03 -8.85 9.83
N VAL A 110 2.70 -8.90 9.85
CA VAL A 110 1.88 -8.58 8.67
C VAL A 110 2.00 -7.09 8.36
N VAL A 111 1.90 -6.22 9.37
CA VAL A 111 2.12 -4.78 9.20
C VAL A 111 3.52 -4.51 8.66
N GLU A 112 4.57 -5.07 9.28
CA GLU A 112 5.95 -4.93 8.82
C GLU A 112 6.12 -5.38 7.36
N GLY A 113 5.52 -6.51 6.98
CA GLY A 113 5.57 -7.01 5.61
C GLY A 113 4.90 -6.08 4.59
N PHE A 114 3.81 -5.43 4.99
CA PHE A 114 3.11 -4.45 4.16
C PHE A 114 3.94 -3.16 4.01
N GLU A 115 4.56 -2.68 5.08
CA GLU A 115 5.47 -1.53 5.05
C GLU A 115 6.68 -1.81 4.15
N ALA A 116 7.31 -2.97 4.31
CA ALA A 116 8.42 -3.39 3.46
C ALA A 116 8.03 -3.50 1.98
N GLN A 117 6.80 -3.96 1.69
CA GLN A 117 6.28 -4.01 0.33
C GLN A 117 6.11 -2.59 -0.26
N LEU A 118 5.60 -1.64 0.52
CA LEU A 118 5.49 -0.25 0.11
C LEU A 118 6.87 0.39 -0.12
N ASP A 119 7.81 0.18 0.80
CA ASP A 119 9.18 0.71 0.70
C ASP A 119 9.89 0.19 -0.56
N LYS A 120 9.72 -1.09 -0.88
CA LYS A 120 10.29 -1.69 -2.09
C LYS A 120 9.81 -1.02 -3.37
N LEU A 121 8.55 -0.58 -3.43
CA LEU A 121 8.02 0.16 -4.59
C LEU A 121 8.73 1.51 -4.74
N PHE A 122 8.92 2.24 -3.63
CA PHE A 122 9.62 3.51 -3.66
C PHE A 122 11.11 3.38 -3.98
N GLN A 123 11.77 2.31 -3.50
CA GLN A 123 13.18 2.04 -3.83
C GLN A 123 13.37 1.79 -5.33
N ASN A 124 12.47 1.03 -5.96
CA ASN A 124 12.53 0.81 -7.40
C ASN A 124 12.41 2.13 -8.18
N ASN A 125 11.49 3.01 -7.77
CA ASN A 125 11.34 4.33 -8.38
C ASN A 125 12.59 5.22 -8.18
N ALA A 126 13.19 5.19 -6.99
CA ALA A 126 14.39 5.98 -6.71
C ALA A 126 15.59 5.54 -7.58
N MET A 127 15.72 4.23 -7.86
CA MET A 127 16.75 3.71 -8.76
C MET A 127 16.51 4.14 -10.22
N ASP A 128 15.26 4.12 -10.68
CA ASP A 128 14.88 4.59 -12.02
C ASP A 128 15.27 6.09 -12.16
N ILE A 129 14.89 6.93 -11.20
CA ILE A 129 15.25 8.37 -11.18
C ILE A 129 16.76 8.59 -11.11
N THR A 130 17.48 7.83 -10.27
CA THR A 130 18.95 7.97 -10.15
C THR A 130 19.65 7.68 -11.47
N SER A 131 19.14 6.68 -12.21
CA SER A 131 19.66 6.33 -13.53
C SER A 131 19.40 7.44 -14.55
N ASP A 132 18.18 8.01 -14.54
CA ASP A 132 17.83 9.14 -15.41
C ASP A 132 18.70 10.38 -15.12
N VAL A 133 18.94 10.69 -13.84
CA VAL A 133 19.84 11.78 -13.43
C VAL A 133 21.25 11.53 -13.92
N ALA A 134 21.78 10.32 -13.79
CA ALA A 134 23.13 9.99 -14.26
C ALA A 134 23.26 10.14 -15.79
N VAL A 135 22.22 9.77 -16.55
CA VAL A 135 22.17 9.98 -18.00
C VAL A 135 22.13 11.47 -18.34
N LEU A 136 21.30 12.26 -17.65
CA LEU A 136 21.24 13.71 -17.83
C LEU A 136 22.58 14.38 -17.51
N GLU A 137 23.24 14.00 -16.42
CA GLU A 137 24.58 14.48 -16.09
C GLU A 137 25.60 14.14 -17.18
N GLN A 138 25.54 12.93 -17.74
CA GLN A 138 26.43 12.51 -18.81
C GLN A 138 26.18 13.29 -20.11
N MET A 139 24.92 13.56 -20.44
CA MET A 139 24.56 14.41 -21.59
C MET A 139 25.06 15.84 -21.40
N LEU A 140 24.84 16.44 -20.22
CA LEU A 140 25.35 17.77 -19.89
C LEU A 140 26.88 17.85 -19.95
N LYS A 141 27.59 16.81 -19.50
CA LYS A 141 29.06 16.70 -19.63
C LYS A 141 29.48 16.64 -21.09
N SER A 142 28.78 15.85 -21.90
CA SER A 142 29.08 15.62 -23.32
C SER A 142 28.84 16.87 -24.16
N ASP A 143 27.82 17.65 -23.81
CA ASP A 143 27.48 18.94 -24.44
C ASP A 143 28.33 20.11 -23.91
N GLY A 144 29.26 19.86 -22.98
CA GLY A 144 30.12 20.88 -22.37
C GLY A 144 29.39 21.84 -21.42
N LEU A 145 28.14 21.53 -21.06
CA LEU A 145 27.27 22.36 -20.22
C LEU A 145 27.45 22.08 -18.72
N SER A 146 28.18 21.02 -18.35
CA SER A 146 28.38 20.66 -16.94
C SER A 146 29.59 21.33 -16.26
N GLN A 147 30.27 22.28 -16.92
CA GLN A 147 31.37 23.03 -16.30
C GLN A 147 30.87 24.36 -15.72
N GLY A 148 30.48 24.30 -14.46
CA GLY A 148 30.46 25.45 -13.57
C GLY A 148 31.67 25.42 -12.64
N ASP A 149 32.89 25.60 -13.18
CA ASP A 149 33.93 26.47 -12.58
C ASP A 149 35.16 26.56 -13.49
N GLY A 150 35.58 27.78 -13.83
CA GLY A 150 36.89 28.04 -14.42
C GLY A 150 36.97 28.59 -15.86
N LEU A 151 36.01 29.38 -16.34
CA LEU A 151 36.25 30.33 -17.44
C LEU A 151 37.09 31.50 -16.92
N GLN A 152 38.39 31.26 -16.71
CA GLN A 152 39.39 32.33 -16.64
C GLN A 152 40.08 32.38 -18.01
N LEU A 153 39.41 33.04 -18.95
CA LEU A 153 40.04 33.49 -20.19
C LEU A 153 40.99 34.65 -19.84
N GLY A 154 42.22 34.51 -20.28
CA GLY A 154 43.31 35.43 -19.98
C GLY A 154 43.03 36.88 -20.38
N GLY A 155 43.57 37.76 -19.53
CA GLY A 155 43.86 39.16 -19.73
C GLY A 155 44.88 39.58 -18.69
#